data_AF-A0A2N3DIA0-F1
#
_entry.id   AF-A0A2N3DIA0-F1
#
_cell.length_a   1.000
_cell.length_b   1.000
_cell.length_c   1.000
_cell.angle_alpha   90.00
_cell.angle_beta   90.00
_cell.angle_gamma   90.00
#
_symmetry.space_group_name_H-M   'P 1'
#
loop_
_entity.id
_entity.type
_entity.pdbx_description
1 polymer ?
#
loop_
_entity_poly.entity_id
_entity_poly.type
_entity_poly.pdbx_seq_one_letter_code
_entity_poly.pdbx_strand_id
1 'polypeptide(L)'
;MKPVQHTVRLPVALDKVLNALAERQGISVYAMLQRSVKAGIAAQANPPARDNGNREIVTELTSVSTRMVDVERMLDRALFTACAAYCYARHAALGARTSDEAVTAEINAAYDRQRLRAQEGRE
;
A
#
# COMPACT_ATOMS: atom_id res chain seq x y z
N MET A 1 -24.13 -42.09 -5.11
CA MET A 1 -24.43 -41.29 -6.33
C MET A 1 -24.31 -42.19 -7.54
N LYS A 2 -25.22 -42.10 -8.51
CA LYS A 2 -25.08 -42.83 -9.78
C LYS A 2 -24.09 -42.07 -10.68
N PRO A 3 -23.04 -42.70 -11.24
CA PRO A 3 -22.14 -42.03 -12.17
C PRO A 3 -22.87 -41.75 -13.49
N VAL A 4 -22.71 -40.54 -14.02
CA VAL A 4 -23.23 -40.13 -15.33
C VAL A 4 -22.05 -39.88 -16.25
N GLN A 5 -22.09 -40.43 -17.46
CA GLN A 5 -21.03 -40.29 -18.45
C GLN A 5 -21.41 -39.24 -19.48
N HIS A 6 -20.51 -38.26 -19.68
CA HIS A 6 -20.63 -37.25 -20.73
C HIS A 6 -19.37 -37.27 -21.59
N THR A 7 -19.54 -37.21 -22.91
CA THR A 7 -18.42 -37.12 -23.86
C THR A 7 -18.21 -35.66 -24.26
N VAL A 8 -17.02 -35.12 -24.01
CA VAL A 8 -16.68 -33.72 -24.29
C VAL A 8 -15.68 -33.65 -25.44
N ARG A 9 -15.96 -32.81 -26.43
CA ARG A 9 -15.01 -32.50 -27.50
C ARG A 9 -14.14 -31.31 -27.07
N LEU A 10 -12.83 -31.49 -27.08
CA LEU A 10 -11.85 -30.50 -26.65
C LEU A 10 -11.01 -30.03 -27.85
N PRO A 11 -10.74 -28.73 -27.99
CA PRO A 11 -9.73 -28.24 -28.93
C PRO A 11 -8.35 -28.82 -28.59
N VAL A 12 -7.52 -29.08 -29.62
CA VAL A 12 -6.17 -29.64 -29.46
C VAL A 12 -5.29 -28.80 -28.51
N ALA A 13 -5.46 -27.48 -28.52
CA ALA A 13 -4.74 -26.59 -27.60
C ALA A 13 -5.09 -26.86 -26.12
N LEU A 14 -6.37 -27.13 -25.82
CA LEU A 14 -6.83 -27.42 -24.46
C LEU A 14 -6.38 -28.81 -24.01
N ASP A 15 -6.37 -29.78 -24.92
CA ASP A 15 -5.85 -31.13 -24.66
C ASP A 15 -4.37 -31.10 -24.26
N LYS A 16 -3.54 -30.33 -24.98
CA LYS A 16 -2.12 -30.13 -24.62
C LYS A 16 -1.95 -29.54 -23.21
N VAL A 17 -2.73 -28.54 -22.86
CA VAL A 17 -2.70 -27.93 -21.52
C VAL A 17 -3.14 -28.93 -20.46
N LEU A 18 -4.19 -29.71 -20.73
CA LEU A 18 -4.70 -30.74 -19.84
C LEU A 18 -3.65 -31.83 -19.59
N ASN A 19 -2.97 -32.30 -20.63
CA ASN A 19 -1.90 -33.28 -20.53
C ASN A 19 -0.74 -32.76 -19.67
N ALA A 20 -0.29 -31.52 -19.92
CA ALA A 20 0.78 -30.90 -19.12
C ALA A 20 0.38 -30.73 -17.64
N LEU A 21 -0.89 -30.43 -17.35
CA LEU A 21 -1.39 -30.33 -15.97
C LEU A 21 -1.49 -31.70 -15.29
N ALA A 22 -1.90 -32.73 -16.03
CA ALA A 22 -1.98 -34.10 -15.55
C ALA A 22 -0.58 -34.64 -15.19
N GLU A 23 0.40 -34.43 -16.06
CA GLU A 23 1.81 -34.78 -15.82
C GLU A 23 2.36 -34.08 -14.57
N ARG A 24 2.16 -32.77 -14.45
CA ARG A 24 2.62 -31.98 -13.29
C ARG A 24 2.04 -32.46 -11.96
N GLN A 25 0.81 -32.99 -11.97
CA GLN A 25 0.13 -33.46 -10.77
C GLN A 25 0.23 -34.98 -10.56
N GLY A 26 0.91 -35.70 -11.47
CA GLY A 26 1.08 -37.15 -11.38
C GLY A 26 -0.23 -37.93 -11.48
N ILE A 27 -1.25 -37.38 -12.15
CA ILE A 27 -2.58 -38.01 -12.30
C ILE A 27 -2.88 -38.29 -13.76
N SER A 28 -3.87 -39.16 -14.01
CA SER A 28 -4.31 -39.44 -15.37
C SER A 28 -4.99 -38.22 -16.00
N VAL A 29 -4.91 -38.12 -17.33
CA VAL A 29 -5.57 -37.08 -18.13
C VAL A 29 -7.07 -37.06 -17.88
N TYR A 30 -7.69 -38.24 -17.75
CA TYR A 30 -9.10 -38.37 -17.42
C TYR A 30 -9.46 -37.81 -16.03
N ALA A 31 -8.64 -38.11 -15.01
CA ALA A 31 -8.84 -37.56 -13.67
C ALA A 31 -8.65 -36.04 -13.64
N MET A 32 -7.67 -35.53 -14.41
CA MET A 32 -7.47 -34.09 -14.58
C MET A 32 -8.66 -33.45 -15.29
N LEU A 33 -9.24 -34.08 -16.33
CA LEU A 33 -10.43 -33.57 -16.99
C LEU A 33 -11.61 -33.46 -16.02
N GLN A 34 -11.85 -34.51 -15.23
CA GLN A 34 -12.91 -34.50 -14.24
C GLN A 34 -12.71 -33.40 -13.19
N ARG A 35 -11.47 -33.19 -12.72
CA ARG A 35 -11.12 -32.13 -11.78
C ARG A 35 -11.33 -30.73 -12.39
N SER A 36 -10.92 -30.53 -13.63
CA SER A 36 -11.11 -29.27 -14.37
C SER A 36 -12.60 -28.97 -14.57
N VAL A 37 -13.42 -29.96 -14.94
CA VAL A 37 -14.87 -29.79 -15.08
C VAL A 37 -15.51 -29.45 -13.74
N LYS A 38 -15.15 -30.16 -12.66
CA LYS A 38 -15.65 -29.87 -11.30
C LYS A 38 -15.29 -28.44 -10.87
N ALA A 39 -14.05 -28.03 -11.07
CA ALA A 39 -13.59 -26.68 -10.74
C ALA A 39 -14.30 -25.61 -11.59
N GLY A 40 -14.48 -25.85 -12.89
CA GLY A 40 -15.18 -24.96 -13.80
C GLY A 40 -16.66 -24.78 -13.44
N ILE A 41 -17.36 -25.87 -13.08
CA ILE A 41 -18.75 -25.80 -12.60
C ILE A 41 -18.81 -25.06 -11.28
N ALA A 42 -17.90 -25.33 -10.33
CA ALA A 42 -17.85 -24.63 -9.06
C ALA A 42 -17.62 -23.12 -9.23
N ALA A 43 -16.73 -22.72 -10.15
CA ALA A 43 -16.45 -21.33 -10.48
C ALA A 43 -17.64 -20.63 -11.18
N GLN A 44 -18.44 -21.36 -11.96
CA GLN A 44 -19.66 -20.82 -12.56
C GLN A 44 -20.82 -20.72 -11.56
N ALA A 45 -20.93 -21.69 -10.65
CA ALA A 45 -21.96 -21.69 -9.60
C ALA A 45 -21.69 -20.64 -8.51
N ASN A 46 -20.41 -20.44 -8.19
CA ASN A 46 -19.92 -19.43 -7.25
C ASN A 46 -18.94 -18.52 -7.99
N PRO A 47 -19.43 -17.60 -8.84
CA PRO A 47 -18.55 -16.62 -9.47
C PRO A 47 -17.76 -15.91 -8.38
N PRO A 48 -16.43 -15.74 -8.52
CA PRO A 48 -15.66 -15.01 -7.54
C PRO A 48 -16.33 -13.64 -7.37
N ALA A 49 -16.66 -13.30 -6.12
CA ALA A 49 -17.14 -11.97 -5.81
C ALA A 49 -16.15 -10.99 -6.46
N ARG A 50 -16.67 -10.08 -7.29
CA ARG A 50 -15.84 -8.98 -7.84
C ARG A 50 -15.02 -8.43 -6.69
N ASP A 51 -13.72 -8.27 -6.91
CA ASP A 51 -12.69 -7.90 -5.94
C ASP A 51 -12.90 -6.48 -5.35
N ASN A 52 -14.08 -6.27 -4.78
CA ASN A 52 -14.57 -5.02 -4.24
C ASN A 52 -13.86 -4.74 -2.91
N GLY A 53 -13.54 -5.79 -2.14
CA GLY A 53 -12.84 -5.68 -0.86
C GLY A 53 -11.43 -5.11 -1.02
N ASN A 54 -10.61 -5.64 -1.95
CA ASN A 54 -9.28 -5.07 -2.16
C ASN A 54 -9.35 -3.64 -2.71
N ARG A 55 -10.31 -3.35 -3.60
CA ARG A 55 -10.48 -2.01 -4.16
C ARG A 55 -10.91 -0.98 -3.11
N GLU A 56 -11.80 -1.35 -2.19
CA GLU A 56 -12.22 -0.51 -1.08
C GLU A 56 -11.06 -0.24 -0.12
N ILE A 57 -10.31 -1.28 0.25
CA ILE A 57 -9.11 -1.15 1.09
C ILE A 57 -8.07 -0.22 0.44
N VAL A 58 -7.81 -0.37 -0.86
CA VAL A 58 -6.87 0.50 -1.60
C VAL A 58 -7.38 1.95 -1.63
N THR A 59 -8.68 2.15 -1.79
CA THR A 59 -9.29 3.49 -1.81
C THR A 59 -9.16 4.17 -0.45
N GLU A 60 -9.50 3.47 0.63
CA GLU A 60 -9.37 3.99 1.99
C GLU A 60 -7.90 4.22 2.37
N LEU A 61 -6.99 3.33 1.98
CA LEU A 61 -5.55 3.51 2.21
C LEU A 61 -5.03 4.76 1.48
N THR A 62 -5.50 5.00 0.26
CA THR A 62 -5.15 6.22 -0.49
C THR A 62 -5.69 7.46 0.22
N SER A 63 -6.92 7.43 0.72
CA SER A 63 -7.54 8.50 1.49
C SER A 63 -6.80 8.80 2.80
N VAL A 64 -6.33 7.77 3.51
CA VAL A 64 -5.51 7.94 4.71
C VAL A 64 -4.14 8.51 4.34
N SER A 65 -3.52 8.02 3.27
CA SER A 65 -2.21 8.49 2.81
C SER A 65 -2.23 9.97 2.42
N THR A 66 -3.28 10.44 1.73
CA THR A 66 -3.42 11.87 1.41
C THR A 66 -3.58 12.73 2.66
N ARG A 67 -4.39 12.29 3.63
CA ARG A 67 -4.53 13.00 4.91
C ARG A 67 -3.23 13.03 5.71
N MET A 68 -2.40 11.99 5.65
CA MET A 68 -1.09 11.98 6.30
C MET A 68 -0.17 13.07 5.77
N VAL A 69 -0.17 13.34 4.46
CA VAL A 69 0.61 14.44 3.87
C VAL A 69 0.19 15.80 4.44
N ASP A 70 -1.11 16.01 4.65
CA ASP A 70 -1.60 17.25 5.26
C ASP A 70 -1.17 17.37 6.73
N VAL A 71 -1.17 16.26 7.48
CA VAL A 71 -0.65 16.23 8.86
C VAL A 71 0.85 16.53 8.88
N GLU A 72 1.64 15.95 7.99
CA GLU A 72 3.08 16.23 7.90
C GLU A 72 3.34 17.72 7.63
N ARG A 73 2.58 18.35 6.73
CA ARG A 73 2.66 19.79 6.47
C ARG A 73 2.27 20.64 7.68
N MET A 74 1.23 20.23 8.42
CA MET A 74 0.83 20.92 9.66
C MET A 74 1.91 20.82 10.73
N LEU A 75 2.51 19.65 10.91
CA LEU A 75 3.60 19.43 11.86
C LEU A 75 4.85 20.23 11.49
N ASP A 76 5.18 20.32 10.20
CA ASP A 76 6.30 21.10 9.71
C ASP A 76 6.13 22.60 10.02
N ARG A 77 4.93 23.14 9.76
CA ARG A 77 4.58 24.52 10.11
C ARG A 77 4.58 24.75 11.61
N ALA A 78 4.11 23.79 12.41
CA ALA A 78 4.14 23.86 13.86
C ALA A 78 5.57 23.85 14.39
N LEU A 79 6.45 23.02 13.82
CA LEU A 79 7.86 22.95 14.15
C LEU A 79 8.55 24.30 13.88
N PHE A 80 8.36 24.87 12.69
CA PHE A 80 8.89 26.21 12.38
C PHE A 80 8.39 27.27 13.37
N THR A 81 7.09 27.26 13.67
CA THR A 81 6.47 28.22 14.60
C THR A 81 7.04 28.07 16.02
N ALA A 82 7.30 26.85 16.47
CA ALA A 82 7.93 26.58 17.76
C ALA A 82 9.38 27.07 17.81
N CYS A 83 10.17 26.86 16.73
CA CYS A 83 11.52 27.42 16.63
C CYS A 83 11.51 28.95 16.67
N ALA A 84 10.59 29.58 15.95
CA ALA A 84 10.40 31.03 15.98
C ALA A 84 10.09 31.54 17.39
N ALA A 85 9.07 30.96 18.04
CA ALA A 85 8.66 31.36 19.39
C ALA A 85 9.82 31.21 20.39
N TYR A 86 10.57 30.10 20.33
CA TYR A 86 11.72 29.88 21.19
C TYR A 86 12.83 30.91 20.98
N CYS A 87 13.20 31.20 19.73
CA CYS A 87 14.24 32.19 19.42
C CYS A 87 13.84 33.59 19.89
N TYR A 88 12.61 34.04 19.61
CA TYR A 88 12.13 35.33 20.10
C TYR A 88 12.10 35.41 21.63
N ALA A 89 11.62 34.36 22.31
CA ALA A 89 11.60 34.30 23.77
C ALA A 89 13.02 34.35 24.37
N ARG A 90 13.97 33.64 23.76
CA ARG A 90 15.38 33.63 24.18
C ARG A 90 16.03 35.00 24.02
N HIS A 91 15.84 35.67 22.88
CA HIS A 91 16.38 37.01 22.65
C HIS A 91 15.78 38.05 23.60
N ALA A 92 14.47 37.97 23.87
CA ALA A 92 13.82 38.83 24.85
C ALA A 92 14.37 38.61 26.27
N ALA A 93 14.61 37.36 26.68
CA ALA A 93 15.17 37.03 27.98
C ALA A 93 16.63 37.49 28.14
N LEU A 94 17.42 37.45 27.06
CA LEU A 94 18.83 37.89 27.05
C LEU A 94 18.98 39.41 26.93
N GLY A 95 17.89 40.16 26.71
CA GLY A 95 17.94 41.60 26.44
C GLY A 95 18.72 41.96 25.18
N ALA A 96 18.86 41.01 24.25
CA ALA A 96 19.67 41.18 23.05
C ALA A 96 18.96 42.13 22.09
N ARG A 97 19.62 43.23 21.71
CA ARG A 97 19.18 44.11 20.62
C ARG A 97 19.66 43.54 19.29
N THR A 98 19.04 42.44 18.89
CA THR A 98 19.35 41.73 17.66
C THR A 98 18.38 42.20 16.56
N SER A 99 18.87 42.34 15.33
CA SER A 99 17.97 42.64 14.20
C SER A 99 17.06 41.45 13.91
N ASP A 100 15.87 41.72 13.37
CA ASP A 100 14.93 40.65 12.96
C ASP A 100 15.55 39.69 11.94
N GLU A 101 16.46 40.19 11.10
CA GLU A 101 17.20 39.37 10.13
C GLU A 101 18.09 38.33 10.82
N ALA A 102 18.79 38.72 11.88
CA ALA A 102 19.64 37.82 12.66
C ALA A 102 18.80 36.78 13.43
N VAL A 103 17.66 37.19 13.98
CA VAL A 103 16.73 36.26 14.64
C VAL A 103 16.16 35.27 13.62
N THR A 104 15.77 35.73 12.42
CA THR A 104 15.27 34.87 11.34
C THR A 104 16.33 33.83 10.90
N ALA A 105 17.59 34.24 10.79
CA ALA A 105 18.69 33.32 10.46
C ALA A 105 18.85 32.22 11.54
N GLU A 106 18.73 32.57 12.82
CA GLU A 106 18.80 31.61 13.93
C GLU A 106 17.61 30.65 13.92
N ILE A 107 16.40 31.14 13.62
CA ILE A 107 15.18 30.33 13.48
C ILE A 107 15.37 29.27 12.40
N ASN A 108 15.82 29.68 11.20
CA ASN A 108 16.04 28.76 10.08
C ASN A 108 17.09 27.70 10.45
N ALA A 109 18.21 28.11 11.05
CA ALA A 109 19.24 27.16 11.48
C ALA A 109 18.74 26.18 12.56
N ALA A 110 17.88 26.64 13.49
CA ALA A 110 17.27 25.78 14.50
C ALA A 110 16.27 24.80 13.91
N TYR A 111 15.43 25.27 12.98
CA TYR A 111 14.48 24.46 12.25
C TYR A 111 15.19 23.37 11.40
N ASP A 112 16.24 23.72 10.66
CA ASP A 112 17.02 22.77 9.86
C ASP A 112 17.64 21.66 10.71
N ARG A 113 18.18 22.01 11.89
CA ARG A 113 18.69 21.01 12.85
C ARG A 113 17.61 20.04 13.33
N GLN A 114 16.40 20.53 13.62
CA GLN A 114 15.30 19.67 14.04
C GLN A 114 14.82 18.76 12.91
N ARG A 115 14.80 19.28 11.68
CA ARG A 115 14.45 18.51 10.49
C ARG A 115 15.46 17.39 10.21
N LEU A 116 16.75 17.66 10.34
CA LEU A 116 17.81 16.65 10.22
C LEU A 116 17.64 15.53 11.26
N ARG A 117 17.41 15.87 12.53
CA ARG A 117 17.15 14.87 13.59
C ARG A 117 15.92 14.00 13.31
N ALA A 118 14.87 14.58 12.73
CA ALA A 118 13.67 13.83 12.35
C ALA A 118 13.89 12.87 11.17
N GLN A 119 14.94 13.10 10.36
CA GLN A 119 15.33 12.23 9.25
C GLN A 119 16.28 11.11 9.72
N GLU A 120 17.19 11.41 10.65
CA GLU A 120 18.13 10.43 11.24
C GLU A 120 17.42 9.28 11.98
N GLY A 121 16.25 9.50 12.55
CA GLY A 121 15.46 8.47 13.24
C GLY A 121 14.66 7.52 12.32
N ARG A 122 14.84 7.61 10.99
CA ARG A 122 14.14 6.78 9.99
C ARG A 122 14.99 5.66 9.38
N GLU A 123 16.27 5.55 9.75
CA GLU A 123 17.18 4.45 9.39
C GLU A 123 17.10 3.31 10.42
#